data_AF-A0AAP0EIU0-F1
#
_entry.id   AF-A0AAP0EIU0-F1
#
_cell.length_a   1.000
_cell.length_b   1.000
_cell.length_c   1.000
_cell.angle_alpha   90.00
_cell.angle_beta   90.00
_cell.angle_gamma   90.00
#
_symmetry.space_group_name_H-M   'P 1'
#
loop_
_entity.id
_entity.type
_entity.pdbx_description
1 polymer ?
#
loop_
_entity_poly.entity_id
_entity_poly.type
_entity_poly.pdbx_seq_one_letter_code
_entity_poly.pdbx_strand_id
1 'polypeptide(L)'
;MRAKIERVDISRANLWIGGHKNKMEQPNNAQIAEVVDKINESRVRSSATTSQSINNDPIVQVFGPEHQGHVRGLGFGVTPSNVDAITQSIILVRKLQVDFQRLEEKHEQLAGLVRSQQMPPSSRQ
;
A
#
# COMPACT_ATOMS: atom_id res chain seq x y z
N MET A 1 26.02 -14.32 -1.58
CA MET A 1 24.84 -13.96 -2.41
C MET A 1 23.72 -13.54 -1.47
N ARG A 2 23.25 -12.28 -1.49
CA ARG A 2 22.05 -11.88 -0.74
C ARG A 2 20.84 -12.25 -1.60
N ALA A 3 19.93 -13.08 -1.07
CA ALA A 3 18.67 -13.37 -1.73
C ALA A 3 17.91 -12.05 -1.94
N LYS A 4 17.38 -11.83 -3.16
CA LYS A 4 16.38 -10.80 -3.39
C LYS A 4 15.14 -11.22 -2.60
N ILE A 5 14.89 -10.54 -1.48
CA ILE A 5 13.62 -10.67 -0.77
C ILE A 5 12.61 -9.91 -1.62
N GLU A 6 11.75 -10.63 -2.33
CA GLU A 6 10.57 -10.04 -2.94
C GLU A 6 9.71 -9.45 -1.82
N ARG A 7 9.43 -8.14 -1.91
CA ARG A 7 8.45 -7.52 -1.02
C ARG A 7 7.07 -7.99 -1.46
N VAL A 8 6.57 -9.02 -0.78
CA VAL A 8 5.15 -9.35 -0.83
C VAL A 8 4.42 -8.26 -0.04
N ASP A 9 3.55 -7.50 -0.70
CA ASP A 9 2.63 -6.59 -0.01
C ASP A 9 1.58 -7.45 0.72
N ILE A 10 1.89 -7.80 1.96
CA ILE A 10 0.99 -8.56 2.83
C ILE A 10 -0.05 -7.60 3.38
N SER A 11 -1.28 -7.70 2.88
CA SER A 11 -2.43 -7.01 3.45
C SER A 11 -2.70 -7.48 4.88
N ARG A 12 -3.21 -6.58 5.73
CA ARG A 12 -3.69 -6.88 7.08
C ARG A 12 -4.73 -8.01 7.10
N ALA A 13 -5.60 -8.06 6.09
CA ALA A 13 -6.56 -9.15 5.92
C ALA A 13 -5.84 -10.50 5.69
N ASN A 14 -4.76 -10.53 4.91
CA ASN A 14 -3.97 -11.74 4.69
C ASN A 14 -3.29 -12.20 5.98
N LEU A 15 -2.77 -11.27 6.78
CA LEU A 15 -2.21 -11.56 8.12
C LEU A 15 -3.26 -12.18 9.03
N TRP A 16 -4.45 -11.59 9.09
CA TRP A 16 -5.54 -12.10 9.91
C TRP A 16 -5.97 -13.51 9.45
N ILE A 17 -6.19 -13.72 8.15
CA ILE A 17 -6.56 -15.02 7.58
C ILE A 17 -5.47 -16.05 7.86
N GLY A 18 -4.20 -15.71 7.63
CA GLY A 18 -3.07 -16.60 7.89
C GLY A 18 -2.95 -17.00 9.35
N GLY A 19 -3.21 -16.08 10.28
CA GLY A 19 -3.22 -16.35 11.72
C GLY A 19 -4.35 -17.28 12.18
N HIS A 20 -5.41 -17.44 11.38
CA HIS A 20 -6.56 -18.30 11.70
C HIS A 20 -6.63 -19.58 10.86
N LYS A 21 -5.56 -19.87 10.11
CA LYS A 21 -5.38 -21.14 9.40
C LYS A 21 -4.51 -22.10 10.21
N ASN A 22 -4.77 -23.40 10.07
CA ASN A 22 -3.92 -24.45 10.62
C ASN A 22 -2.71 -24.73 9.70
N LYS A 23 -1.87 -25.70 10.09
CA LYS A 23 -0.72 -26.17 9.28
C LYS A 23 -1.12 -26.75 7.91
N MET A 24 -2.38 -27.14 7.73
CA MET A 24 -2.95 -27.63 6.46
C MET A 24 -3.61 -26.51 5.64
N GLU A 25 -3.39 -25.24 6.01
CA GLU A 25 -3.96 -24.03 5.40
C GLU A 25 -5.49 -23.93 5.44
N GLN A 26 -6.14 -24.75 6.28
CA GLN A 26 -7.58 -24.75 6.45
C GLN A 26 -8.00 -23.89 7.64
N PRO A 27 -9.21 -23.28 7.59
CA PRO A 27 -9.80 -22.62 8.75
C PRO A 27 -9.88 -23.56 9.95
N ASN A 28 -9.54 -23.06 11.13
CA ASN A 28 -9.55 -23.88 12.34
C ASN A 28 -10.96 -24.36 12.75
N ASN A 29 -12.01 -23.66 12.35
CA ASN A 29 -13.40 -24.03 12.60
C ASN A 29 -14.35 -23.42 11.52
N ALA A 30 -15.62 -23.84 11.54
CA ALA A 30 -16.62 -23.37 10.58
C ALA A 30 -16.93 -21.86 10.68
N GLN A 31 -16.88 -21.28 11.89
CA GLN A 31 -17.11 -19.85 12.09
C GLN A 31 -16.02 -19.01 11.43
N ILE A 32 -14.76 -19.43 11.55
CA ILE A 32 -13.63 -18.79 10.87
C ILE A 32 -13.76 -18.93 9.36
N ALA A 33 -14.24 -20.06 8.84
CA ALA A 33 -14.49 -20.22 7.41
C ALA A 33 -15.49 -19.15 6.91
N GLU A 34 -16.63 -18.99 7.59
CA GLU A 34 -17.63 -17.97 7.25
C GLU A 34 -17.06 -16.54 7.30
N VAL A 35 -16.22 -16.24 8.29
CA VAL A 35 -15.57 -14.93 8.41
C VAL A 35 -14.57 -14.70 7.28
N VAL A 36 -13.77 -15.71 6.92
CA VAL A 36 -12.82 -15.62 5.80
C VAL A 36 -13.57 -15.34 4.50
N ASP A 37 -14.71 -15.98 4.28
CA ASP A 37 -15.55 -15.74 3.09
C ASP A 37 -16.06 -14.30 3.06
N LYS A 38 -16.60 -13.79 4.17
CA LYS A 38 -17.04 -12.38 4.30
C LYS A 38 -15.90 -11.39 4.05
N ILE A 39 -14.70 -11.68 4.56
CA ILE A 39 -13.51 -10.84 4.32
C ILE A 39 -13.17 -10.82 2.83
N ASN A 40 -13.18 -11.98 2.17
CA ASN A 40 -12.90 -12.06 0.73
C ASN A 40 -13.96 -11.31 -0.10
N GLU A 41 -15.25 -11.43 0.24
CA GLU A 41 -16.33 -10.68 -0.40
C GLU A 41 -16.15 -9.17 -0.23
N SER A 42 -15.83 -8.72 0.99
CA SER A 42 -15.59 -7.29 1.28
C SER A 42 -14.40 -6.73 0.48
N ARG A 43 -13.37 -7.55 0.22
CA ARG A 43 -12.22 -7.18 -0.62
C ARG A 43 -12.63 -6.97 -2.07
N VAL A 44 -13.47 -7.85 -2.62
CA VAL A 44 -14.00 -7.70 -3.98
C VAL A 44 -14.82 -6.41 -4.09
N ARG A 45 -15.65 -6.13 -3.08
CA ARG A 45 -16.49 -4.92 -3.03
C ARG A 45 -15.69 -3.62 -2.91
N SER A 46 -14.61 -3.64 -2.14
CA SER A 46 -13.81 -2.44 -1.81
C SER A 46 -12.88 -1.97 -2.94
N SER A 47 -12.60 -2.84 -3.93
CA SER A 47 -11.85 -2.52 -5.16
C SER A 47 -12.38 -1.28 -5.90
N ALA A 48 -13.67 -0.94 -5.72
CA ALA A 48 -14.32 0.16 -6.42
C ALA A 48 -14.15 1.55 -5.77
N THR A 49 -13.72 1.66 -4.51
CA THR A 49 -13.69 2.96 -3.79
C THR A 49 -12.69 2.95 -2.64
N THR A 50 -11.40 2.74 -2.93
CA THR A 50 -10.38 2.65 -1.88
C THR A 50 -10.01 4.03 -1.34
N SER A 51 -10.77 4.54 -0.37
CA SER A 51 -10.18 5.46 0.62
C SER A 51 -9.15 4.64 1.42
N GLN A 52 -7.92 5.17 1.51
CA GLN A 52 -6.78 4.51 2.16
C GLN A 52 -6.86 4.53 3.70
N SER A 53 -8.04 4.79 4.27
CA SER A 53 -8.24 4.79 5.72
C SER A 53 -8.35 3.38 6.27
N ILE A 54 -7.82 3.15 7.48
CA ILE A 54 -7.99 1.91 8.24
C ILE A 54 -9.47 1.51 8.41
N ASN A 55 -10.37 2.50 8.42
CA ASN A 55 -11.80 2.28 8.61
C ASN A 55 -12.48 1.60 7.42
N ASN A 56 -11.85 1.62 6.24
CA ASN A 56 -12.38 1.00 5.03
C ASN A 56 -11.78 -0.38 4.75
N ASP A 57 -10.92 -0.87 5.64
CA ASP A 57 -10.28 -2.16 5.50
C ASP A 57 -11.29 -3.31 5.62
N PRO A 58 -11.11 -4.41 4.85
CA PRO A 58 -11.97 -5.61 4.89
C PRO A 58 -12.29 -6.13 6.29
N ILE A 59 -11.32 -6.09 7.21
CA ILE A 59 -11.50 -6.54 8.59
C ILE A 59 -12.51 -5.64 9.33
N VAL A 60 -12.45 -4.33 9.11
CA VAL A 60 -13.39 -3.38 9.75
C VAL A 60 -14.79 -3.52 9.16
N GLN A 61 -14.92 -3.84 7.88
CA GLN A 61 -16.23 -4.08 7.27
C GLN A 61 -16.92 -5.33 7.85
N VAL A 62 -16.16 -6.36 8.19
CA VAL A 62 -16.71 -7.62 8.72
C VAL A 62 -16.93 -7.58 10.23
N PHE A 63 -16.00 -7.01 10.98
CA PHE A 63 -16.05 -6.99 12.45
C PHE A 63 -16.60 -5.69 13.05
N GLY A 64 -16.78 -4.65 12.25
CA GLY A 64 -17.10 -3.30 12.70
C GLY A 64 -15.85 -2.47 13.03
N PRO A 65 -16.06 -1.22 13.50
CA PRO A 65 -14.98 -0.27 13.81
C PRO A 65 -13.95 -0.84 14.80
N GLU A 66 -12.68 -0.50 14.60
CA GLU A 66 -11.64 -0.84 15.57
C GLU A 66 -11.88 -0.11 16.90
N HIS A 67 -11.56 -0.78 18.01
CA HIS A 67 -11.62 -0.16 19.32
C HIS A 67 -10.42 0.78 19.54
N GLN A 68 -10.60 1.76 20.42
CA GLN A 68 -9.49 2.59 20.85
C GLN A 68 -8.42 1.73 21.56
N GLY A 69 -7.15 1.98 21.25
CA GLY A 69 -6.03 1.30 21.91
C GLY A 69 -5.58 -0.02 21.27
N HIS A 70 -6.31 -0.56 20.29
CA HIS A 70 -5.94 -1.81 19.64
C HIS A 70 -6.40 -1.86 18.17
N VAL A 71 -5.56 -2.44 17.31
CA VAL A 71 -5.89 -2.71 15.91
C VAL A 71 -5.69 -4.19 15.63
N ARG A 72 -6.76 -4.86 15.14
CA ARG A 72 -6.70 -6.27 14.78
C ARG A 72 -5.64 -6.52 13.69
N GLY A 73 -4.80 -7.53 13.90
CA GLY A 73 -3.81 -7.96 12.90
C GLY A 73 -2.53 -7.11 12.82
N LEU A 74 -2.33 -6.12 13.70
CA LEU A 74 -1.10 -5.30 13.75
C LEU A 74 -0.27 -5.47 15.04
N GLY A 75 -0.70 -6.36 15.95
CA GLY A 75 0.01 -6.64 17.19
C GLY A 75 -0.45 -5.80 18.39
N PHE A 76 0.20 -5.99 19.53
CA PHE A 76 -0.17 -5.35 20.79
C PHE A 76 0.24 -3.87 20.81
N GLY A 77 -0.61 -3.00 21.36
CA GLY A 77 -0.32 -1.58 21.58
C GLY A 77 -0.41 -0.67 20.34
N VAL A 78 -0.72 -1.21 19.15
CA VAL A 78 -0.97 -0.39 17.96
C VAL A 78 -2.37 0.20 18.04
N THR A 79 -2.46 1.53 17.98
CA THR A 79 -3.73 2.26 17.96
C THR A 79 -4.12 2.66 16.54
N PRO A 80 -5.42 2.90 16.26
CA PRO A 80 -5.86 3.39 14.96
C PRO A 80 -5.15 4.69 14.53
N SER A 81 -4.93 5.62 15.46
CA SER A 81 -4.24 6.88 15.20
C SER A 81 -2.79 6.69 14.75
N ASN A 82 -2.09 5.69 15.29
CA ASN A 82 -0.73 5.37 14.88
C ASN A 82 -0.71 4.88 13.42
N VAL A 83 -1.68 4.05 13.05
CA VAL A 83 -1.82 3.53 11.68
C VAL A 83 -2.17 4.63 10.70
N ASP A 84 -3.08 5.53 11.07
CA ASP A 84 -3.45 6.66 10.23
C ASP A 84 -2.26 7.60 10.00
N ALA A 85 -1.49 7.92 11.04
CA ALA A 85 -0.29 8.75 10.92
C ALA A 85 0.76 8.10 9.98
N ILE A 86 1.00 6.79 10.12
CA ILE A 86 1.92 6.06 9.24
C ILE A 86 1.40 6.07 7.80
N THR A 87 0.12 5.81 7.60
CA THR A 87 -0.52 5.81 6.28
C THR A 87 -0.37 7.15 5.59
N GLN A 88 -0.65 8.25 6.28
CA GLN A 88 -0.49 9.60 5.75
C GLN A 88 0.97 9.91 5.40
N SER A 89 1.91 9.50 6.25
CA SER A 89 3.34 9.64 5.98
C SER A 89 3.76 8.90 4.70
N ILE A 90 3.31 7.65 4.53
CA ILE A 90 3.60 6.85 3.32
C ILE A 90 3.01 7.52 2.08
N ILE A 91 1.78 8.03 2.14
CA ILE A 91 1.14 8.75 1.03
C ILE A 91 1.95 9.99 0.66
N LEU A 92 2.36 10.78 1.64
CA LEU A 92 3.14 11.99 1.43
C LEU A 92 4.49 11.67 0.78
N VAL A 93 5.20 10.66 1.28
CA VAL A 93 6.48 10.21 0.71
C VAL A 93 6.30 9.74 -0.74
N ARG A 94 5.26 8.94 -1.04
CA ARG A 94 4.95 8.52 -2.41
C ARG A 94 4.68 9.71 -3.33
N LYS A 95 3.90 10.69 -2.85
CA LYS A 95 3.61 11.92 -3.61
C LYS A 95 4.89 12.69 -3.90
N LEU A 96 5.73 12.90 -2.88
CA LEU A 96 7.02 13.57 -3.05
C LEU A 96 7.92 12.84 -4.04
N GLN A 97 7.94 11.51 -4.02
CA GLN A 97 8.72 10.71 -4.95
C GLN A 97 8.24 10.88 -6.41
N VAL A 98 6.92 10.90 -6.63
CA VAL A 98 6.34 11.18 -7.96
C VAL A 98 6.68 12.59 -8.43
N ASP A 99 6.54 13.59 -7.55
CA ASP A 99 6.87 14.98 -7.88
C ASP A 99 8.36 15.15 -8.19
N PHE A 100 9.23 14.45 -7.48
CA PHE A 100 10.68 14.45 -7.71
C PHE A 100 11.04 13.87 -9.07
N GLN A 101 10.47 12.70 -9.42
CA GLN A 101 10.68 12.08 -10.74
C GLN A 101 10.22 13.01 -11.87
N ARG A 102 9.07 13.66 -11.70
CA ARG A 102 8.57 14.64 -12.67
C ARG A 102 9.49 15.86 -12.80
N LEU A 103 10.15 16.26 -11.72
CA LEU A 103 11.10 17.36 -11.73
C LEU A 103 12.40 16.98 -12.45
N GLU A 104 12.91 15.76 -12.22
CA GLU A 104 14.07 15.22 -12.95
C GLU A 104 13.83 15.17 -14.46
N GLU A 105 12.65 14.68 -14.89
CA GLU A 105 12.27 14.65 -16.30
C GLU A 105 12.29 16.06 -16.94
N LYS A 106 11.74 17.05 -16.24
CA LYS A 106 11.76 18.45 -16.72
C LYS A 106 13.17 19.01 -16.79
N HIS A 107 14.02 18.70 -15.81
CA HIS A 107 15.41 19.13 -15.80
C HIS A 107 16.18 18.54 -16.98
N GLU A 108 15.98 17.27 -17.31
CA GLU A 108 16.62 16.62 -18.44
C GLU A 108 16.16 17.21 -19.79
N GLN A 109 14.87 17.49 -19.94
CA GLN A 109 14.33 18.18 -21.11
C GLN A 109 14.95 19.56 -21.31
N LEU A 110 15.03 20.37 -20.25
CA LEU A 110 15.66 21.69 -20.31
C LEU A 110 17.16 21.60 -20.64
N ALA A 111 17.88 20.66 -20.02
CA ALA A 111 19.29 20.43 -20.30
C ALA A 111 19.53 19.97 -21.75
N GLY A 112 18.61 19.22 -22.35
CA GLY A 112 18.65 18.87 -23.78
C GLY A 112 18.45 20.09 -24.68
N LEU A 113 17.48 20.94 -24.36
CA LEU A 113 17.18 22.15 -25.12
C LEU A 113 18.34 23.15 -25.11
N VAL A 114 18.96 23.37 -23.95
CA VAL A 114 20.16 24.22 -23.83
C VAL A 114 21.33 23.68 -24.67
N ARG A 115 21.58 22.37 -24.62
CA ARG A 115 22.61 21.72 -25.47
C ARG A 115 22.33 21.92 -26.96
N SER A 116 21.07 21.84 -27.38
CA SER A 116 20.70 22.06 -28.78
C SER A 116 20.92 23.50 -29.27
N GLN A 117 20.83 24.49 -28.38
CA GLN A 117 21.06 25.91 -28.71
C GLN A 117 22.54 26.32 -28.69
N GLN A 118 23.40 25.55 -28.01
CA GLN A 118 24.85 25.80 -27.93
C GLN A 118 25.66 25.17 -29.07
N MET A 119 25.04 24.40 -29.97
CA MET A 119 25.70 23.91 -31.19
C MET A 119 25.88 25.08 -32.17
N PRO A 120 27.11 25.41 -32.61
CA PRO A 120 27.31 26.47 -33.60
C PRO A 120 26.58 26.09 -34.90
N PRO A 121 26.02 27.06 -35.64
CA PRO A 121 25.49 26.78 -36.96
C PRO A 121 26.64 26.22 -37.80
N SER A 122 26.55 24.92 -38.14
CA SER A 122 27.43 24.29 -39.10
C SER A 122 27.42 25.19 -40.33
N SER A 123 28.57 25.81 -40.58
CA SER A 123 28.82 26.69 -41.70
C SER A 123 28.29 26.00 -42.95
N ARG A 124 27.21 26.53 -43.51
CA ARG A 124 26.76 26.17 -44.85
C ARG A 124 27.92 26.51 -45.80
N GLN A 125 28.63 25.48 -46.23
CA GLN A 125 29.38 25.44 -47.48
C GLN A 125 28.80 24.31 -48.32
#